data_AF-A0A8X6GB57-F1
#
_entry.id   AF-A0A8X6GB57-F1
#
_cell.length_a   1.000
_cell.length_b   1.000
_cell.length_c   1.000
_cell.angle_alpha   90.00
_cell.angle_beta   90.00
_cell.angle_gamma   90.00
#
_symmetry.space_group_name_H-M   'P 1'
#
loop_
_entity.id
_entity.type
_entity.pdbx_description
1 polymer ?
#
loop_
_entity_poly.entity_id
_entity_poly.type
_entity_poly.pdbx_seq_one_letter_code
_entity_poly.pdbx_strand_id
1 'polypeptide(L)'
;MWFQLALHSHGPFLGVLVGADSLLYFRIFDLAHLLGKRNGSAFAKRFLYDLVRGRDVLPSFQIFPTQTERAQLVPRDVAYRILYRENVPMAERFSNALDTGWAYVMGPRLFERSYKPSPKLVVVETPHEHTVNVSQWIREFITDVERQREMEMQLLKQYLSPASLKPRVDETKDAILNIQRK
;
A
#
# COMPACT_ATOMS: atom_id res chain seq x y z
N MET A 1 -2.28 -2.63 -1.50
CA MET A 1 -3.45 -2.23 -2.32
C MET A 1 -3.37 -0.76 -2.63
N TRP A 2 -3.90 -0.35 -3.78
CA TRP A 2 -4.12 1.06 -4.08
C TRP A 2 -5.60 1.39 -3.98
N PHE A 3 -5.92 2.55 -3.39
CA PHE A 3 -7.25 3.13 -3.46
C PHE A 3 -7.15 4.66 -3.53
N GLN A 4 -8.22 5.30 -3.98
CA GLN A 4 -8.36 6.75 -4.01
C GLN A 4 -9.33 7.18 -2.92
N LEU A 5 -9.01 8.22 -2.17
CA LEU A 5 -9.86 8.80 -1.12
C LEU A 5 -10.25 10.22 -1.51
N ALA A 6 -11.53 10.49 -1.71
CA ALA A 6 -12.07 11.83 -1.87
C ALA A 6 -12.48 12.36 -0.50
N LEU A 7 -11.85 13.43 -0.03
CA LEU A 7 -12.20 14.07 1.24
C LEU A 7 -13.52 14.85 1.17
N HIS A 8 -14.07 15.03 -0.03
CA HIS A 8 -15.41 15.57 -0.29
C HIS A 8 -15.90 15.14 -1.68
N SER A 9 -17.21 15.27 -1.95
CA SER A 9 -17.89 14.81 -3.17
C SER A 9 -17.36 15.40 -4.48
N HIS A 10 -16.83 16.63 -4.44
CA HIS A 10 -16.31 17.36 -5.61
C HIS A 10 -14.80 17.62 -5.54
N GLY A 11 -14.08 16.86 -4.73
CA GLY A 11 -12.68 17.12 -4.41
C GLY A 11 -11.66 16.37 -5.25
N PRO A 12 -10.41 16.85 -5.26
CA PRO A 12 -9.32 16.04 -5.77
C PRO A 12 -9.17 14.77 -4.91
N PHE A 13 -8.75 13.69 -5.55
CA PHE A 13 -8.58 12.41 -4.88
C PHE A 13 -7.18 12.28 -4.32
N LEU A 14 -7.11 11.70 -3.13
CA LEU A 14 -5.87 11.30 -2.50
C LEU A 14 -5.58 9.83 -2.80
N GLY A 15 -4.54 9.56 -3.56
CA GLY A 15 -4.05 8.21 -3.79
C GLY A 15 -3.41 7.65 -2.53
N VAL A 16 -3.94 6.54 -2.06
CA VAL A 16 -3.46 5.81 -0.89
C VAL A 16 -2.96 4.44 -1.33
N LEU A 17 -1.72 4.16 -0.97
CA LEU A 17 -1.15 2.83 -1.03
C LEU A 17 -1.14 2.24 0.37
N VAL A 18 -1.76 1.08 0.52
CA VAL A 18 -1.47 0.19 1.64
C VAL A 18 -0.24 -0.63 1.26
N GLY A 19 0.85 -0.33 1.94
CA GLY A 19 2.12 -1.03 1.80
C GLY A 19 2.02 -2.47 2.25
N ALA A 20 3.03 -3.25 1.88
CA ALA A 20 3.09 -4.62 2.31
C ALA A 20 3.23 -4.67 3.84
N ASP A 21 4.04 -3.79 4.43
CA ASP A 21 4.21 -3.56 5.87
C ASP A 21 2.97 -3.06 6.64
N SER A 22 1.77 -3.14 6.06
CA SER A 22 0.52 -2.69 6.66
C SER A 22 0.46 -1.16 6.91
N LEU A 23 1.43 -0.40 6.41
CA LEU A 23 1.46 1.06 6.54
C LEU A 23 0.74 1.75 5.38
N LEU A 24 0.21 2.95 5.66
CA LEU A 24 -0.45 3.79 4.67
C LEU A 24 0.52 4.82 4.10
N TYR A 25 0.57 4.87 2.78
CA TYR A 25 1.43 5.75 2.00
C TYR A 25 0.60 6.62 1.07
N PHE A 26 0.98 7.89 0.98
CA PHE A 26 0.25 8.92 0.27
C PHE A 26 1.15 9.61 -0.76
N ARG A 27 0.60 9.90 -1.94
CA ARG A 27 1.34 10.62 -2.97
C ARG A 27 1.44 12.11 -2.60
N ILE A 28 2.66 12.62 -2.52
CA ILE A 28 2.94 14.05 -2.23
C ILE A 28 2.29 14.94 -3.28
N PHE A 29 2.24 14.50 -4.54
CA PHE A 29 1.57 15.23 -5.62
C PHE A 29 0.07 15.43 -5.36
N ASP A 30 -0.61 14.43 -4.81
CA ASP A 30 -2.04 14.52 -4.49
C ASP A 30 -2.27 15.44 -3.28
N LEU A 31 -1.38 15.39 -2.28
CA LEU A 31 -1.37 16.35 -1.17
C LEU A 31 -1.19 17.79 -1.66
N ALA A 32 -0.31 18.00 -2.64
CA ALA A 32 -0.12 19.31 -3.26
C ALA A 32 -1.40 19.81 -3.96
N HIS A 33 -2.13 18.91 -4.64
CA HIS A 33 -3.42 19.23 -5.26
C HIS A 33 -4.48 19.60 -4.24
N LEU A 34 -4.59 18.83 -3.14
CA LEU A 34 -5.49 19.14 -2.03
C LEU A 34 -5.21 20.52 -1.43
N LEU A 35 -3.94 20.91 -1.36
CA LEU A 35 -3.50 22.22 -0.89
C LEU A 35 -3.60 23.33 -1.96
N GLY A 36 -4.17 23.05 -3.13
CA GLY A 36 -4.33 24.03 -4.21
C GLY A 36 -3.02 24.49 -4.85
N LYS A 37 -1.93 23.73 -4.73
CA LYS A 37 -0.63 24.09 -5.29
C LYS A 37 -0.65 23.85 -6.81
N ARG A 38 -0.57 24.93 -7.59
CA ARG A 38 -0.60 24.89 -9.08
C ARG A 38 0.48 24.02 -9.72
N ASN A 39 1.63 23.87 -9.07
CA ASN A 39 2.73 23.03 -9.55
C ASN A 39 3.08 21.95 -8.52
N GLY A 40 2.30 20.86 -8.54
CA GLY A 40 2.51 19.73 -7.63
C GLY A 40 3.89 19.09 -7.74
N SER A 41 4.51 19.12 -8.92
CA SER A 41 5.87 18.58 -9.12
C SER A 41 6.94 19.43 -8.43
N ALA A 42 6.85 20.76 -8.53
CA ALA A 42 7.75 21.67 -7.83
C ALA A 42 7.56 21.58 -6.30
N PHE A 43 6.31 21.47 -5.84
CA PHE A 43 6.01 21.25 -4.43
C PHE A 43 6.62 19.94 -3.93
N ALA A 44 6.41 18.84 -4.66
CA ALA A 44 6.97 17.54 -4.29
C ALA A 44 8.49 17.55 -4.25
N LYS A 45 9.16 18.16 -5.24
CA LYS A 45 10.63 18.28 -5.27
C LYS A 45 11.16 19.08 -4.08
N ARG A 46 10.55 20.24 -3.79
CA ARG A 46 10.96 21.08 -2.66
C ARG A 46 10.74 20.36 -1.33
N PHE A 47 9.56 19.77 -1.16
CA PHE A 47 9.23 19.02 0.04
C PHE A 47 10.16 17.82 0.25
N LEU A 48 10.46 17.08 -0.81
CA LEU A 48 11.42 15.96 -0.74
C LEU A 48 12.83 16.44 -0.44
N TYR A 49 13.25 17.59 -0.97
CA TYR A 49 14.55 18.15 -0.60
C TYR A 49 14.64 18.46 0.89
N ASP A 50 13.58 19.02 1.48
CA ASP A 50 13.51 19.34 2.90
C ASP A 50 13.43 18.07 3.77
N LEU A 51 12.70 17.03 3.32
CA LEU A 51 12.57 15.74 4.01
C LEU A 51 13.84 14.87 3.90
N VAL A 52 14.52 14.86 2.75
CA VAL A 52 15.75 14.08 2.51
C VAL A 52 16.93 14.62 3.31
N ARG A 53 16.97 15.93 3.59
CA ARG A 53 17.91 16.50 4.57
C ARG A 53 17.64 16.01 6.01
N GLY A 54 16.44 15.49 6.29
CA GLY A 54 16.04 14.86 7.54
C GLY A 54 15.59 13.41 7.36
N ARG A 55 16.47 12.54 6.85
CA ARG A 55 16.37 11.05 6.86
C ARG A 55 14.98 10.44 7.17
N ASP A 56 14.04 10.44 6.24
CA ASP A 56 12.82 9.63 6.34
C ASP A 56 12.27 9.29 4.93
N VAL A 57 13.09 8.61 4.11
CA VAL A 57 12.64 8.04 2.84
C VAL A 57 12.58 6.52 2.98
N LEU A 58 11.41 5.98 2.63
CA LEU A 58 11.07 4.57 2.80
C LEU A 58 12.05 3.62 2.09
N PRO A 59 12.33 2.45 2.69
CA PRO A 59 13.08 1.40 2.03
C PRO A 59 12.35 0.90 0.79
N SER A 60 13.12 0.67 -0.27
CA SER A 60 12.66 0.35 -1.60
C SER A 60 11.98 -1.02 -1.69
N PHE A 61 10.64 -1.08 -1.81
CA PHE A 61 9.93 -2.34 -2.16
C PHE A 61 9.55 -2.40 -3.65
N GLN A 62 10.04 -3.45 -4.34
CA GLN A 62 9.97 -3.75 -5.78
C GLN A 62 8.57 -3.90 -6.41
N ILE A 63 7.66 -2.93 -6.23
CA ILE A 63 6.30 -2.95 -6.84
C ILE A 63 6.00 -1.66 -7.62
N PHE A 64 7.01 -0.81 -7.83
CA PHE A 64 6.86 0.44 -8.57
C PHE A 64 7.62 0.40 -9.90
N PRO A 65 7.03 0.87 -11.00
CA PRO A 65 7.68 0.91 -12.30
C PRO A 65 8.97 1.76 -12.33
N THR A 66 9.14 2.71 -11.40
CA THR A 66 10.38 3.49 -11.28
C THR A 66 10.71 3.88 -9.83
N GLN A 67 11.99 4.06 -9.50
CA GLN A 67 12.45 4.56 -8.20
C GLN A 67 11.88 5.96 -7.88
N THR A 68 11.63 6.75 -8.92
CA THR A 68 11.09 8.11 -8.86
C THR A 68 9.68 8.20 -8.28
N GLU A 69 8.81 7.20 -8.50
CA GLU A 69 7.46 7.20 -7.93
C GLU A 69 7.46 6.86 -6.43
N ARG A 70 8.40 6.02 -5.97
CA ARG A 70 8.57 5.73 -4.53
C ARG A 70 9.02 6.96 -3.75
N ALA A 71 9.91 7.74 -4.35
CA ALA A 71 10.36 8.99 -3.76
C ALA A 71 9.21 9.99 -3.56
N GLN A 72 8.05 9.80 -4.21
CA GLN A 72 6.89 10.71 -4.07
C GLN A 72 5.84 10.20 -3.09
N LEU A 73 6.14 9.14 -2.34
CA LEU A 73 5.26 8.60 -1.31
C LEU A 73 5.76 8.97 0.08
N VAL A 74 4.81 9.36 0.93
CA VAL A 74 5.08 9.67 2.34
C VAL A 74 4.14 8.87 3.24
N PRO A 75 4.59 8.43 4.43
CA PRO A 75 3.71 7.76 5.38
C PRO A 75 2.64 8.72 5.94
N ARG A 76 1.57 8.13 6.51
CA ARG A 76 0.38 8.85 7.04
C ARG A 76 0.74 10.05 7.94
N ASP A 77 1.67 9.86 8.86
CA ASP A 77 2.08 10.86 9.85
C ASP A 77 2.79 12.05 9.19
N VAL A 78 3.62 11.80 8.18
CA VAL A 78 4.25 12.83 7.36
C VAL A 78 3.18 13.57 6.55
N ALA A 79 2.27 12.85 5.91
CA ALA A 79 1.16 13.44 5.15
C ALA A 79 0.30 14.37 6.03
N TYR A 80 -0.07 13.91 7.23
CA TYR A 80 -0.81 14.72 8.19
C TYR A 80 -0.04 15.98 8.59
N ARG A 81 1.26 15.87 8.89
CA ARG A 81 2.11 17.03 9.23
C ARG A 81 2.20 18.04 8.10
N ILE A 82 2.29 17.60 6.84
CA ILE A 82 2.28 18.48 5.66
C ILE A 82 0.98 19.28 5.62
N LEU A 83 -0.16 18.56 5.68
CA LEU A 83 -1.47 19.20 5.63
C LEU A 83 -1.65 20.15 6.80
N TYR A 84 -1.26 19.76 8.01
CA TYR A 84 -1.45 20.57 9.21
C TYR A 84 -0.65 21.88 9.16
N ARG A 85 0.60 21.83 8.67
CA ARG A 85 1.43 23.02 8.52
C ARG A 85 0.88 24.02 7.51
N GLU A 86 0.26 23.54 6.45
CA GLU A 86 -0.19 24.37 5.33
C GLU A 86 -1.67 24.77 5.44
N ASN A 87 -2.52 23.90 6.01
CA ASN A 87 -3.97 24.06 6.10
C ASN A 87 -4.56 23.12 7.19
N VAL A 88 -4.68 23.63 8.41
CA VAL A 88 -5.21 22.90 9.57
C VAL A 88 -6.60 22.28 9.30
N PRO A 89 -7.61 23.01 8.77
CA PRO A 89 -8.90 22.41 8.45
C PRO A 89 -8.83 21.23 7.48
N MET A 90 -7.94 21.28 6.48
CA MET A 90 -7.74 20.16 5.55
C MET A 90 -7.11 18.95 6.25
N ALA A 91 -6.16 19.18 7.16
CA ALA A 91 -5.52 18.12 7.94
C ALA A 91 -6.52 17.41 8.87
N GLU A 92 -7.40 18.17 9.52
CA GLU A 92 -8.47 17.63 10.36
C GLU A 92 -9.45 16.79 9.55
N ARG A 93 -9.89 17.29 8.38
CA ARG A 93 -10.76 16.52 7.46
C ARG A 93 -10.09 15.24 7.00
N PHE A 94 -8.80 15.30 6.66
CA PHE A 94 -8.01 14.14 6.27
C PHE A 94 -7.94 13.08 7.38
N SER A 95 -7.61 13.48 8.62
CA SER A 95 -7.53 12.52 9.73
C SER A 95 -8.90 11.96 10.07
N ASN A 96 -9.93 12.80 10.16
CA ASN A 96 -11.29 12.38 10.46
C ASN A 96 -11.82 11.39 9.42
N ALA A 97 -11.58 11.66 8.12
CA ALA A 97 -11.97 10.76 7.04
C ALA A 97 -11.33 9.36 7.17
N LEU A 98 -10.08 9.27 7.63
CA LEU A 98 -9.38 8.00 7.80
C LEU A 98 -9.79 7.25 9.07
N ASP A 99 -10.05 7.94 10.17
CA ASP A 99 -10.29 7.32 11.48
C ASP A 99 -11.76 6.95 11.69
N THR A 100 -12.67 7.83 11.29
CA THR A 100 -14.11 7.73 11.60
C THR A 100 -15.03 8.00 10.41
N GLY A 101 -14.47 8.34 9.25
CA GLY A 101 -15.23 8.66 8.05
C GLY A 101 -15.99 7.47 7.45
N TRP A 102 -17.11 7.79 6.81
CA TRP A 102 -17.86 6.89 5.95
C TRP A 102 -17.64 7.28 4.50
N ALA A 103 -17.63 6.30 3.61
CA ALA A 103 -17.46 6.58 2.18
C ALA A 103 -18.30 5.66 1.29
N TYR A 104 -18.69 6.19 0.14
CA TYR A 104 -19.16 5.36 -0.97
C TYR A 104 -17.97 4.74 -1.69
N VAL A 105 -18.03 3.43 -1.92
CA VAL A 105 -17.03 2.72 -2.73
C VAL A 105 -17.45 2.74 -4.18
N MET A 106 -16.63 3.34 -5.04
CA MET A 106 -16.78 3.28 -6.48
C MET A 106 -15.74 2.30 -7.03
N GLY A 107 -16.22 1.20 -7.60
CA GLY A 107 -15.42 0.14 -8.20
C GLY A 107 -15.13 -1.05 -7.27
N PRO A 108 -14.56 -2.13 -7.82
CA PRO A 108 -14.36 -3.38 -7.09
C PRO A 108 -13.15 -3.30 -6.12
N ARG A 109 -13.24 -4.03 -5.00
CA ARG A 109 -12.11 -4.31 -4.10
C ARG A 109 -11.22 -5.37 -4.76
N LEU A 110 -10.15 -4.96 -5.45
CA LEU A 110 -9.22 -5.89 -6.11
C LEU A 110 -7.84 -5.89 -5.44
N PHE A 111 -7.33 -7.10 -5.16
CA PHE A 111 -6.02 -7.38 -4.56
C PHE A 111 -4.87 -7.52 -5.59
N GLU A 112 -5.12 -7.29 -6.88
CA GLU A 112 -4.11 -7.58 -7.90
C GLU A 112 -2.95 -6.58 -7.90
N ARG A 113 -1.73 -7.13 -8.01
CA ARG A 113 -0.49 -6.40 -8.29
C ARG A 113 -0.48 -5.85 -9.72
N SER A 114 -1.47 -5.10 -10.19
CA SER A 114 -1.37 -4.41 -11.49
C SER A 114 -2.44 -3.35 -11.73
N TYR A 115 -2.04 -2.32 -12.51
CA TYR A 115 -2.69 -1.44 -13.50
C TYR A 115 -4.23 -1.36 -13.71
N LYS A 116 -5.07 -1.97 -12.88
CA LYS A 116 -6.53 -1.84 -12.90
C LYS A 116 -6.98 -0.55 -12.21
N PRO A 117 -8.19 -0.03 -12.52
CA PRO A 117 -8.73 1.14 -11.85
C PRO A 117 -8.80 0.89 -10.34
N SER A 118 -8.11 1.73 -9.56
CA SER A 118 -8.12 1.66 -8.10
C SER A 118 -9.51 2.01 -7.56
N PRO A 119 -10.02 1.31 -6.52
CA PRO A 119 -11.27 1.67 -5.88
C PRO A 119 -11.20 3.11 -5.39
N LYS A 120 -12.29 3.84 -5.58
CA LYS A 120 -12.38 5.26 -5.24
C LYS A 120 -13.44 5.47 -4.18
N LEU A 121 -13.03 6.02 -3.05
CA LEU A 121 -13.87 6.33 -1.91
C LEU A 121 -14.31 7.79 -1.98
N VAL A 122 -15.60 8.07 -1.76
CA VAL A 122 -16.10 9.45 -1.59
C VAL A 122 -16.62 9.60 -0.18
N VAL A 123 -15.98 10.46 0.62
CA VAL A 123 -16.37 10.71 2.02
C VAL A 123 -17.74 11.38 2.07
N VAL A 124 -18.58 10.89 2.98
CA VAL A 124 -19.93 11.40 3.24
C VAL A 124 -20.15 11.69 4.72
N GLU A 125 -21.04 12.63 5.01
CA GLU A 125 -21.33 13.10 6.37
C GLU A 125 -22.19 12.10 7.16
N THR A 126 -23.05 11.34 6.47
CA THR A 126 -23.98 10.38 7.08
C THR A 126 -23.85 9.00 6.47
N PRO A 127 -23.95 7.93 7.28
CA PRO A 127 -23.96 6.56 6.77
C PRO A 127 -25.24 6.31 5.96
N HIS A 128 -25.08 5.60 4.85
CA HIS A 128 -26.16 5.07 4.02
C HIS A 128 -25.97 3.56 3.83
N GLU A 129 -27.02 2.86 3.37
CA GLU A 129 -27.01 1.40 3.16
C GLU A 129 -25.85 0.90 2.27
N HIS A 130 -25.34 1.74 1.37
CA HIS A 130 -24.25 1.41 0.44
C HIS A 130 -22.90 2.07 0.78
N THR A 131 -22.74 2.61 1.99
CA THR A 131 -21.49 3.21 2.45
C THR A 131 -20.67 2.23 3.29
N VAL A 132 -19.37 2.46 3.34
CA VAL A 132 -18.43 1.65 4.12
C VAL A 132 -17.71 2.53 5.12
N ASN A 133 -17.41 1.96 6.29
CA ASN A 133 -16.57 2.63 7.27
C ASN A 133 -15.12 2.59 6.77
N VAL A 134 -14.49 3.74 6.56
CA VAL A 134 -13.15 3.84 5.96
C VAL A 134 -12.10 3.14 6.84
N SER A 135 -12.14 3.37 8.14
CA SER A 135 -11.13 2.83 9.06
C SER A 135 -11.26 1.32 9.20
N GLN A 136 -12.50 0.80 9.27
CA GLN A 136 -12.76 -0.63 9.27
C GLN A 136 -12.33 -1.28 7.96
N TRP A 137 -12.67 -0.69 6.82
CA TRP A 137 -12.31 -1.20 5.50
C TRP A 137 -10.79 -1.33 5.34
N ILE A 138 -10.03 -0.32 5.79
CA ILE A 138 -8.57 -0.34 5.80
C ILE A 138 -8.05 -1.44 6.73
N ARG A 139 -8.59 -1.55 7.96
CA ARG A 139 -8.17 -2.58 8.93
C ARG A 139 -8.39 -3.99 8.39
N GLU A 140 -9.59 -4.28 7.89
CA GLU A 140 -9.92 -5.58 7.29
C GLU A 140 -8.97 -5.91 6.14
N PHE A 141 -8.68 -4.93 5.28
CA PHE A 141 -7.71 -5.13 4.21
C PHE A 141 -6.32 -5.48 4.73
N ILE A 142 -5.83 -4.76 5.76
CA ILE A 142 -4.54 -5.04 6.38
C ILE A 142 -4.51 -6.46 6.95
N THR A 143 -5.56 -6.86 7.67
CA THR A 143 -5.70 -8.20 8.24
C THR A 143 -5.68 -9.28 7.15
N ASP A 144 -6.35 -9.07 6.02
CA ASP A 144 -6.31 -10.00 4.88
C ASP A 144 -4.88 -10.16 4.32
N VAL A 145 -4.15 -9.05 4.18
CA VAL A 145 -2.75 -9.06 3.70
C VAL A 145 -1.84 -9.82 4.67
N GLU A 146 -1.99 -9.58 5.97
CA GLU A 146 -1.21 -10.26 7.01
C GLU A 146 -1.51 -11.76 7.02
N ARG A 147 -2.78 -12.14 6.94
CA ARG A 147 -3.20 -13.54 6.85
C ARG A 147 -2.65 -14.23 5.60
N GLN A 148 -2.67 -13.55 4.45
CA GLN A 148 -2.09 -14.09 3.23
C GLN A 148 -0.58 -14.32 3.38
N ARG A 149 0.15 -13.39 4.00
CA ARG A 149 1.58 -13.53 4.28
C ARG A 149 1.88 -14.70 5.21
N GLU A 150 1.06 -14.91 6.24
CA GLU A 150 1.19 -16.05 7.13
C GLU A 150 1.01 -17.37 6.37
N MET A 151 0.00 -17.45 5.48
CA MET A 151 -0.22 -18.62 4.63
C MET A 151 0.97 -18.86 3.69
N GLU A 152 1.48 -17.81 3.04
CA GLU A 152 2.66 -17.89 2.17
C GLU A 152 3.90 -18.35 2.95
N MET A 153 4.12 -17.84 4.16
CA MET A 153 5.22 -18.28 5.03
C MET A 153 5.04 -19.71 5.51
N GLN A 154 3.82 -20.16 5.82
CA GLN A 154 3.55 -21.54 6.19
C GLN A 154 3.82 -22.49 5.02
N LEU A 155 3.38 -22.13 3.80
CA LEU A 155 3.70 -22.86 2.58
C LEU A 155 5.21 -22.95 2.37
N LEU A 156 5.93 -21.82 2.44
CA LEU A 156 7.39 -21.78 2.33
C LEU A 156 8.08 -22.69 3.36
N LYS A 157 7.64 -22.66 4.62
CA LYS A 157 8.16 -23.54 5.68
C LYS A 157 7.87 -25.02 5.39
N GLN A 158 6.72 -25.34 4.80
CA GLN A 158 6.38 -26.70 4.40
C GLN A 158 7.28 -27.19 3.25
N TYR A 159 7.57 -26.32 2.26
CA TYR A 159 8.49 -26.64 1.16
C TYR A 159 9.95 -26.74 1.62
N LEU A 160 10.36 -25.95 2.61
CA LEU A 160 11.73 -25.92 3.17
C LEU A 160 11.90 -26.88 4.36
N SER A 161 10.87 -27.65 4.75
CA SER A 161 10.96 -28.65 5.81
C SER A 161 11.90 -29.79 5.38
N PRO A 162 12.83 -30.25 6.23
CA PRO A 162 13.75 -31.35 5.89
C PRO A 162 13.05 -32.68 5.52
N ALA A 163 11.75 -32.82 5.78
CA ALA A 163 10.95 -33.99 5.35
C ALA A 163 10.62 -34.00 3.84
N SER A 164 10.55 -32.85 3.16
CA SER A 164 10.41 -32.75 1.69
C SER A 164 11.77 -32.85 0.97
N LEU A 165 12.86 -32.62 1.70
CA LEU A 165 14.25 -32.91 1.31
C LEU A 165 14.66 -34.33 1.73
N LYS A 166 13.82 -35.35 1.49
CA LYS A 166 14.35 -36.72 1.47
C LYS A 166 15.24 -36.85 0.23
N PRO A 167 16.51 -37.24 0.38
CA PRO A 167 17.41 -37.33 -0.75
C PRO A 167 16.91 -38.43 -1.67
N ARG A 168 16.76 -38.09 -2.95
CA ARG A 168 16.61 -39.02 -4.06
C ARG A 168 17.94 -39.76 -4.31
N VAL A 169 18.55 -40.31 -3.25
CA VAL A 169 19.88 -40.94 -3.25
C VAL A 169 19.79 -42.46 -3.38
N ASP A 170 18.62 -43.06 -3.16
CA ASP A 170 18.45 -44.51 -3.35
C ASP A 170 18.20 -44.88 -4.82
N GLU A 171 17.60 -44.01 -5.64
CA GLU A 171 17.43 -44.27 -7.10
C GLU A 171 18.76 -44.15 -7.88
N THR A 172 19.73 -43.38 -7.38
CA THR A 172 21.00 -43.14 -8.07
C THR A 172 22.05 -44.23 -7.79
N LYS A 173 21.96 -44.92 -6.64
CA LYS A 173 22.88 -46.04 -6.34
C LYS A 173 22.60 -47.25 -7.22
N ASP A 174 21.34 -47.56 -7.49
CA ASP A 174 20.97 -48.66 -8.40
C ASP A 174 21.29 -48.35 -9.88
N ALA A 175 21.23 -47.07 -10.26
CA ALA A 175 21.64 -46.63 -11.60
C ALA A 175 23.17 -46.69 -11.80
N ILE A 176 23.97 -46.37 -10.77
CA ILE A 176 25.44 -46.40 -10.85
C ILE A 176 25.98 -47.84 -10.80
N LEU A 177 25.37 -48.73 -10.02
CA LEU A 177 25.78 -50.15 -9.94
C LEU A 177 25.51 -50.94 -11.22
N ASN A 178 24.56 -50.52 -12.06
CA ASN A 178 24.27 -51.16 -13.35
C ASN A 178 25.17 -50.69 -14.51
N ILE A 179 25.91 -49.59 -14.34
CA ILE A 179 26.86 -49.09 -15.35
C ILE A 179 28.23 -49.75 -15.20
N GLN A 180 28.57 -50.29 -14.02
CA GLN A 180 29.85 -50.98 -13.79
C GLN A 180 29.83 -52.50 -14.06
N ARG A 181 28.72 -53.05 -14.60
CA ARG A 181 28.57 -54.47 -14.95
C ARG A 181 28.33 -54.75 -16.45
N LYS A 182 28.55 -53.76 -17.32
CA LYS A 182 28.61 -53.92 -18.78
C LYS A 182 29.97 -53.47 -19.28
#